data_AF-A0A3N5UI48-F1
#
_entry.id   AF-A0A3N5UI48-F1
#
_cell.length_a   1.000
_cell.length_b   1.000
_cell.length_c   1.000
_cell.angle_alpha   90.00
_cell.angle_beta   90.00
_cell.angle_gamma   90.00
#
_symmetry.space_group_name_H-M   'P 1'
#
loop_
_entity.id
_entity.type
_entity.pdbx_description
1 polymer ?
#
loop_
_entity_poly.entity_id
_entity_poly.type
_entity_poly.pdbx_seq_one_letter_code
_entity_poly.pdbx_strand_id
1 'polypeptide(L)'
;TGGPLGGCLGASQLDTPITYEAMRDQGSIMGSGGLIVMDESTCIVDMARYFIGFALRESCGNCTPCRIGTRVLSDRLEKIIRGEGEPHDLDVMRAAADTMVKTSLCGLGQAASNPVSSSLNFFLSEYEAHVHDNYCQAGVCKGLFQYVILAELCNGCGLCAKACSTNAIQGKLKELHTLDVNLCTQCHACVEVCTKHAIVSLPLPAEQNHLTLSEALQ
;
A
#
# COMPACT_ATOMS: atom_id res chain seq x y z
N THR A 1 -12.74 -6.03 -7.94
CA THR A 1 -13.69 -6.25 -9.05
C THR A 1 -15.07 -5.79 -8.63
N GLY A 2 -16.01 -5.52 -9.54
CA GLY A 2 -17.40 -5.14 -9.21
C GLY A 2 -17.63 -3.73 -8.62
N GLY A 3 -16.62 -2.84 -8.66
CA GLY A 3 -16.64 -1.51 -8.05
C GLY A 3 -15.76 -1.38 -6.79
N PRO A 4 -15.82 -0.24 -6.08
CA PRO A 4 -14.89 0.08 -4.97
C PRO A 4 -15.02 -0.84 -3.76
N LEU A 5 -16.20 -1.45 -3.55
CA LEU A 5 -16.48 -2.34 -2.42
C LEU A 5 -16.58 -3.81 -2.84
N GLY A 6 -16.20 -4.13 -4.07
CA GLY A 6 -16.43 -5.47 -4.56
C GLY A 6 -15.42 -6.50 -4.04
N GLY A 7 -14.21 -6.08 -3.66
CA GLY A 7 -13.14 -6.95 -3.20
C GLY A 7 -12.06 -7.16 -4.27
N CYS A 8 -10.97 -7.80 -3.86
CA CYS A 8 -9.77 -8.03 -4.67
C CYS A 8 -9.62 -9.51 -5.00
N LEU A 9 -8.95 -9.78 -6.11
CA LEU A 9 -8.58 -11.12 -6.55
C LEU A 9 -7.06 -11.14 -6.71
N GLY A 10 -6.43 -12.26 -6.37
CA GLY A 10 -5.00 -12.46 -6.62
C GLY A 10 -4.71 -12.77 -8.09
N ALA A 11 -3.43 -12.74 -8.47
CA ALA A 11 -2.98 -13.06 -9.82
C ALA A 11 -3.39 -14.48 -10.25
N SER A 12 -3.43 -15.44 -9.32
CA SER A 12 -3.88 -16.81 -9.56
C SER A 12 -5.35 -16.93 -9.99
N GLN A 13 -6.15 -15.89 -9.79
CA GLN A 13 -7.58 -15.85 -10.11
C GLN A 13 -7.88 -15.06 -11.40
N LEU A 14 -6.85 -14.67 -12.18
CA LEU A 14 -7.02 -13.81 -13.35
C LEU A 14 -7.97 -14.38 -14.41
N ASP A 15 -7.96 -15.70 -14.61
CA ASP A 15 -8.81 -16.40 -15.59
C ASP A 15 -10.23 -16.69 -15.05
N THR A 16 -10.58 -16.21 -13.86
CA THR A 16 -11.90 -16.47 -13.26
C THR A 16 -13.00 -15.84 -14.12
N PRO A 17 -14.00 -16.62 -14.59
CA PRO A 17 -15.10 -16.08 -15.36
C PRO A 17 -15.87 -14.98 -14.60
N ILE A 18 -16.17 -13.89 -15.30
CA ILE A 18 -16.89 -12.73 -14.74
C ILE A 18 -18.38 -13.06 -14.64
N THR A 19 -18.77 -13.77 -13.58
CA THR A 19 -20.17 -14.12 -13.26
C THR A 19 -20.46 -13.80 -11.79
N TYR A 20 -21.73 -13.64 -11.41
CA TYR A 20 -22.11 -13.34 -10.04
C TYR A 20 -21.64 -14.44 -9.06
N GLU A 21 -21.79 -15.70 -9.48
CA GLU A 21 -21.44 -16.88 -8.70
C GLU A 21 -19.93 -17.01 -8.54
N ALA A 22 -19.18 -16.98 -9.65
CA ALA A 22 -17.73 -17.15 -9.60
C ALA A 22 -17.04 -16.05 -8.80
N MET A 23 -17.52 -14.80 -8.87
CA MET A 23 -16.95 -13.70 -8.07
C MET A 23 -17.22 -13.88 -6.58
N ARG A 24 -18.44 -14.30 -6.22
CA ARG A 24 -18.81 -14.58 -4.83
C ARG A 24 -17.98 -15.71 -4.23
N ASP A 25 -17.72 -16.76 -5.00
CA ASP A 25 -16.93 -17.90 -4.54
C ASP A 25 -15.46 -17.51 -4.27
N GLN A 26 -14.97 -16.43 -4.87
CA GLN A 26 -13.65 -15.85 -4.62
C GLN A 26 -13.64 -14.76 -3.53
N GLY A 27 -14.74 -14.57 -2.80
CA GLY A 27 -14.84 -13.52 -1.77
C GLY A 27 -14.92 -12.10 -2.34
N SER A 28 -15.30 -11.97 -3.62
CA SER A 28 -15.61 -10.71 -4.28
C SER A 28 -17.10 -10.62 -4.60
N ILE A 29 -17.58 -9.50 -5.12
CA ILE A 29 -18.95 -9.36 -5.64
C ILE A 29 -18.93 -8.71 -7.01
N MET A 30 -19.86 -9.11 -7.88
CA MET A 30 -20.12 -8.41 -9.13
C MET A 30 -21.19 -7.34 -8.90
N GLY A 31 -20.74 -6.10 -8.69
CA GLY A 31 -21.62 -4.93 -8.53
C GLY A 31 -21.93 -4.27 -9.87
N SER A 32 -21.40 -3.05 -10.08
CA SER A 32 -21.65 -2.24 -11.29
C SER A 32 -20.88 -2.71 -12.55
N GLY A 33 -20.15 -3.82 -12.47
CA GLY A 33 -19.27 -4.28 -13.55
C GLY A 33 -17.92 -3.55 -13.64
N GLY A 34 -17.61 -2.65 -12.69
CA GLY A 34 -16.33 -1.94 -12.66
C GLY A 34 -15.15 -2.84 -12.32
N LEU A 35 -14.10 -2.81 -13.14
CA LEU A 35 -12.85 -3.54 -12.91
C LEU A 35 -11.68 -2.55 -12.81
N ILE A 36 -10.82 -2.77 -11.83
CA ILE A 36 -9.58 -2.03 -11.63
C ILE A 36 -8.48 -3.06 -11.66
N VAL A 37 -7.49 -2.86 -12.53
CA VAL A 37 -6.30 -3.70 -12.65
C VAL A 37 -5.15 -2.92 -12.03
N MET A 38 -4.41 -3.59 -11.15
CA MET A 38 -3.27 -3.04 -10.43
C MET A 38 -2.09 -4.01 -10.61
N ASP A 39 -0.90 -3.46 -10.79
CA ASP A 39 0.36 -4.20 -10.85
C ASP A 39 1.14 -4.01 -9.54
N GLU A 40 2.36 -4.52 -9.50
CA GLU A 40 3.26 -4.51 -8.34
C GLU A 40 3.72 -3.09 -7.94
N SER A 41 3.44 -2.07 -8.75
CA SER A 41 3.69 -0.66 -8.39
C SER A 41 2.63 -0.09 -7.42
N THR A 42 1.58 -0.85 -7.12
CA THR A 42 0.51 -0.47 -6.19
C THR A 42 0.59 -1.28 -4.91
N CYS A 43 0.61 -0.62 -3.75
CA CYS A 43 0.51 -1.29 -2.46
C CYS A 43 -0.93 -1.74 -2.17
N ILE A 44 -1.13 -3.03 -1.89
CA ILE A 44 -2.46 -3.55 -1.56
C ILE A 44 -3.02 -2.97 -0.25
N VAL A 45 -2.15 -2.69 0.73
CA VAL A 45 -2.53 -2.14 2.04
C VAL A 45 -3.06 -0.71 1.88
N ASP A 46 -2.37 0.12 1.08
CA ASP A 46 -2.82 1.48 0.79
C ASP A 46 -4.09 1.50 -0.08
N MET A 47 -4.21 0.57 -1.02
CA MET A 47 -5.44 0.38 -1.80
C MET A 47 -6.63 0.04 -0.89
N ALA A 48 -6.45 -0.89 0.07
CA ALA A 48 -7.50 -1.23 1.03
C ALA A 48 -7.88 -0.01 1.88
N ARG A 49 -6.88 0.75 2.35
CA ARG A 49 -7.09 2.00 3.09
C ARG A 49 -7.91 3.01 2.29
N TYR A 50 -7.59 3.18 1.01
CA TYR A 50 -8.32 4.08 0.12
C TYR A 50 -9.80 3.72 0.01
N PHE A 51 -10.11 2.45 -0.27
CA PHE A 51 -11.49 1.99 -0.42
C PHE A 51 -12.27 1.93 0.90
N ILE A 52 -11.62 1.61 2.02
CA ILE A 52 -12.22 1.76 3.35
C ILE A 52 -12.52 3.23 3.65
N GLY A 53 -11.63 4.15 3.28
CA GLY A 53 -11.86 5.59 3.41
C GLY A 53 -13.08 6.06 2.61
N PHE A 54 -13.32 5.48 1.42
CA PHE A 54 -14.56 5.70 0.66
C PHE A 54 -15.78 5.18 1.42
N ALA A 55 -15.79 3.91 1.85
CA ALA A 55 -16.89 3.33 2.62
C ALA A 55 -17.21 4.10 3.91
N LEU A 56 -16.18 4.61 4.59
CA LEU A 56 -16.32 5.43 5.79
C LEU A 56 -17.08 6.75 5.49
N ARG A 57 -16.78 7.41 4.37
CA ARG A 57 -17.45 8.66 3.96
C ARG A 57 -18.88 8.44 3.46
N GLU A 58 -19.13 7.33 2.77
CA GLU A 58 -20.45 6.99 2.23
C GLU A 58 -21.36 6.30 3.26
N SER A 59 -20.85 5.99 4.45
CA SER A 59 -21.64 5.41 5.53
C SER A 59 -22.73 6.38 5.99
N CYS A 60 -23.99 5.94 6.00
CA CYS A 60 -25.09 6.72 6.57
C CYS A 60 -25.06 6.78 8.11
N GLY A 61 -24.19 5.99 8.75
CA GLY A 61 -23.97 6.01 10.20
C GLY A 61 -25.06 5.36 11.06
N ASN A 62 -26.09 4.75 10.45
CA ASN A 62 -27.26 4.24 11.18
C ASN A 62 -26.95 2.98 12.03
N CYS A 63 -26.22 2.01 11.46
CA CYS A 63 -25.86 0.78 12.20
C CYS A 63 -24.44 0.86 12.78
N THR A 64 -24.30 0.50 14.06
CA THR A 64 -23.02 0.41 14.78
C THR A 64 -21.95 -0.41 14.05
N PRO A 65 -22.21 -1.63 13.54
CA PRO A 65 -21.17 -2.42 12.88
C PRO A 65 -20.56 -1.71 11.67
N CYS A 66 -21.38 -1.10 10.80
CA CYS A 66 -20.85 -0.32 9.68
C CYS A 66 -20.13 0.96 10.15
N ARG A 67 -20.77 1.76 11.01
CA ARG A 67 -20.23 3.07 11.45
C ARG A 67 -18.91 2.93 12.19
N ILE A 68 -18.82 1.98 13.13
CA ILE A 68 -17.64 1.79 13.96
C ILE A 68 -16.64 0.87 13.26
N GLY A 69 -17.11 -0.19 12.58
CA GLY A 69 -16.23 -1.12 11.89
C GLY A 69 -15.39 -0.45 10.80
N THR A 70 -15.99 0.38 9.94
CA THR A 70 -15.24 1.14 8.91
C THR A 70 -14.19 2.07 9.52
N ARG A 71 -14.48 2.68 10.68
CA ARG A 71 -13.51 3.50 11.42
C ARG A 71 -12.36 2.67 11.97
N VAL A 72 -12.65 1.54 12.63
CA VAL A 72 -11.64 0.61 13.14
C VAL A 72 -10.73 0.15 12.00
N LEU A 73 -11.30 -0.28 10.87
CA LEU A 73 -10.52 -0.69 9.70
C LEU A 73 -9.65 0.45 9.17
N SER A 74 -10.21 1.65 9.02
CA SER A 74 -9.47 2.83 8.53
C SER A 74 -8.30 3.19 9.44
N ASP A 75 -8.51 3.21 10.76
CA ASP A 75 -7.49 3.61 11.73
C ASP A 75 -6.36 2.57 11.79
N ARG A 76 -6.68 1.28 11.67
CA ARG A 76 -5.69 0.19 11.62
C ARG A 76 -4.87 0.24 10.34
N LEU A 77 -5.51 0.45 9.19
CA LEU A 77 -4.80 0.59 7.92
C LEU A 77 -3.88 1.81 7.91
N GLU A 78 -4.33 2.96 8.41
CA GLU A 78 -3.50 4.17 8.59
C GLU A 78 -2.29 3.91 9.49
N LYS A 79 -2.47 3.16 10.59
CA LYS A 79 -1.38 2.76 11.48
C LYS A 79 -0.35 1.87 10.75
N ILE A 80 -0.82 0.87 10.01
CA ILE A 80 0.04 -0.06 9.25
C ILE A 80 0.83 0.67 8.17
N ILE A 81 0.20 1.53 7.35
CA ILE A 81 0.92 2.22 6.26
C ILE A 81 1.95 3.26 6.75
N ARG A 82 1.90 3.64 8.04
CA ARG A 82 2.87 4.56 8.67
C ARG A 82 4.05 3.83 9.34
N GLY A 83 4.06 2.50 9.32
CA GLY A 83 5.05 1.71 10.07
C GLY A 83 4.82 1.68 11.57
N GLU A 84 3.59 1.91 12.00
CA GLU A 84 3.19 1.80 13.40
C GLU A 84 2.35 0.53 13.64
N GLY A 85 2.21 -0.33 12.63
CA GLY A 85 1.38 -1.53 12.66
C GLY A 85 1.91 -2.58 13.64
N GLU A 86 0.99 -3.30 14.29
CA GLU A 86 1.29 -4.43 15.17
C GLU A 86 0.59 -5.69 14.64
N PRO A 87 1.11 -6.91 14.93
CA PRO A 87 0.48 -8.15 14.47
C PRO A 87 -0.98 -8.28 14.90
N HIS A 88 -1.29 -7.78 16.10
CA HIS A 88 -2.66 -7.75 16.63
C HIS A 88 -3.62 -6.89 15.79
N ASP A 89 -3.13 -5.89 15.05
CA ASP A 89 -3.96 -5.04 14.20
C ASP A 89 -4.62 -5.86 13.08
N LEU A 90 -3.95 -6.89 12.56
CA LEU A 90 -4.51 -7.79 11.54
C LEU A 90 -5.69 -8.60 12.09
N ASP A 91 -5.58 -9.09 13.32
CA ASP A 91 -6.66 -9.83 13.98
C ASP A 91 -7.87 -8.93 14.27
N VAL A 92 -7.62 -7.71 14.73
CA VAL A 92 -8.67 -6.70 14.92
C VAL A 92 -9.39 -6.40 13.61
N MET A 93 -8.64 -6.25 12.52
CA MET A 93 -9.21 -6.01 11.19
C MET A 93 -10.08 -7.20 10.73
N ARG A 94 -9.62 -8.44 10.90
CA ARG A 94 -10.41 -9.65 10.57
C ARG A 94 -11.71 -9.70 11.37
N ALA A 95 -11.64 -9.48 12.68
CA ALA A 95 -12.82 -9.52 13.56
C ALA A 95 -13.83 -8.41 13.22
N ALA A 96 -13.36 -7.19 12.96
CA ALA A 96 -14.21 -6.08 12.55
C ALA A 96 -14.87 -6.35 11.20
N ALA A 97 -14.10 -6.86 10.23
CA ALA A 97 -14.60 -7.19 8.91
C ALA A 97 -15.70 -8.26 8.94
N ASP A 98 -15.49 -9.35 9.68
CA ASP A 98 -16.47 -10.43 9.86
C ASP A 98 -17.76 -9.92 10.53
N THR A 99 -17.61 -9.09 11.57
CA THR A 99 -18.75 -8.47 12.26
C THR A 99 -19.56 -7.59 11.31
N MET A 100 -18.90 -6.78 10.48
CA MET A 100 -19.55 -5.91 9.50
C MET A 100 -20.38 -6.70 8.48
N VAL A 101 -19.81 -7.76 7.91
CA VAL A 101 -20.49 -8.64 6.93
C VAL A 101 -21.75 -9.26 7.55
N LYS A 102 -21.66 -9.76 8.78
CA LYS A 102 -22.74 -10.52 9.42
C LYS A 102 -23.85 -9.67 10.01
N THR A 103 -23.56 -8.44 10.46
CA THR A 103 -24.47 -7.69 11.34
C THR A 103 -24.87 -6.31 10.82
N SER A 104 -24.31 -5.84 9.70
CA SER A 104 -24.72 -4.58 9.09
C SER A 104 -26.11 -4.67 8.45
N LEU A 105 -26.87 -3.58 8.52
CA LEU A 105 -28.28 -3.53 8.10
C LEU A 105 -28.46 -3.51 6.57
N CYS A 106 -27.49 -2.99 5.81
CA CYS A 106 -27.61 -2.80 4.36
C CYS A 106 -26.40 -3.37 3.62
N GLY A 107 -26.56 -3.55 2.30
CA GLY A 107 -25.51 -4.10 1.44
C GLY A 107 -24.21 -3.30 1.45
N LEU A 108 -24.26 -1.97 1.61
CA LEU A 108 -23.05 -1.16 1.76
C LEU A 108 -22.28 -1.55 3.02
N GLY A 109 -22.96 -1.63 4.18
CA GLY A 109 -22.29 -1.97 5.43
C GLY A 109 -21.76 -3.40 5.45
N GLN A 110 -22.45 -4.33 4.76
CA GLN A 110 -22.00 -5.71 4.61
C GLN A 110 -20.78 -5.82 3.69
N ALA A 111 -20.77 -5.08 2.56
CA ALA A 111 -19.68 -5.12 1.58
C ALA A 111 -18.51 -4.16 1.90
N ALA A 112 -18.68 -3.23 2.83
CA ALA A 112 -17.68 -2.20 3.14
C ALA A 112 -16.34 -2.79 3.58
N SER A 113 -16.32 -3.97 4.20
CA SER A 113 -15.09 -4.65 4.61
C SER A 113 -14.51 -5.60 3.55
N ASN A 114 -15.14 -5.75 2.37
CA ASN A 114 -14.65 -6.62 1.31
C ASN A 114 -13.22 -6.27 0.85
N PRO A 115 -12.85 -4.99 0.65
CA PRO A 115 -11.48 -4.65 0.26
C PRO A 115 -10.43 -5.15 1.24
N VAL A 116 -10.74 -5.17 2.54
CA VAL A 116 -9.85 -5.68 3.60
C VAL A 116 -9.89 -7.20 3.69
N SER A 117 -11.08 -7.80 3.67
CA SER A 117 -11.22 -9.25 3.84
C SER A 117 -10.54 -10.00 2.69
N SER A 118 -10.78 -9.54 1.46
CA SER A 118 -10.19 -10.14 0.27
C SER A 118 -8.68 -9.86 0.17
N SER A 119 -8.21 -8.65 0.48
CA SER A 119 -6.77 -8.35 0.44
C SER A 119 -6.00 -9.14 1.50
N LEU A 120 -6.53 -9.31 2.72
CA LEU A 120 -5.92 -10.16 3.74
C LEU A 120 -5.89 -11.65 3.34
N ASN A 121 -6.82 -12.10 2.49
CA ASN A 121 -6.85 -13.49 2.04
C ASN A 121 -5.81 -13.75 0.93
N PHE A 122 -5.68 -12.84 -0.03
CA PHE A 122 -4.82 -13.04 -1.21
C PHE A 122 -3.41 -12.46 -1.06
N PHE A 123 -3.24 -11.45 -0.21
CA PHE A 123 -2.01 -10.66 -0.11
C PHE A 123 -1.55 -10.52 1.35
N LEU A 124 -1.79 -11.54 2.19
CA LEU A 124 -1.39 -11.52 3.60
C LEU A 124 0.10 -11.20 3.78
N SER A 125 0.95 -11.73 2.92
CA SER A 125 2.41 -11.49 2.96
C SER A 125 2.76 -10.00 2.84
N GLU A 126 2.01 -9.21 2.08
CA GLU A 126 2.25 -7.76 2.00
C GLU A 126 1.85 -7.06 3.31
N TYR A 127 0.78 -7.49 3.98
CA TYR A 127 0.41 -6.98 5.29
C TYR A 127 1.46 -7.33 6.35
N GLU A 128 1.93 -8.57 6.34
CA GLU A 128 2.99 -9.04 7.23
C GLU A 128 4.28 -8.26 7.02
N ALA A 129 4.67 -7.99 5.77
CA ALA A 129 5.83 -7.14 5.45
C ALA A 129 5.70 -5.71 6.01
N HIS A 130 4.50 -5.10 5.95
CA HIS A 130 4.28 -3.77 6.52
C HIS A 130 4.38 -3.78 8.05
N VAL A 131 3.90 -4.85 8.70
CA VAL A 131 3.77 -4.95 10.16
C VAL A 131 5.06 -5.43 10.83
N HIS A 132 5.73 -6.42 10.25
CA HIS A 132 6.92 -7.06 10.83
C HIS A 132 8.20 -6.41 10.33
N ASP A 133 8.28 -6.19 9.02
CA ASP A 133 9.52 -5.80 8.36
C ASP A 133 9.59 -4.29 8.08
N ASN A 134 8.54 -3.54 8.42
CA ASN A 134 8.37 -2.13 8.08
C ASN A 134 8.72 -1.86 6.60
N TYR A 135 8.24 -2.76 5.74
CA TYR A 135 8.55 -2.79 4.32
C TYR A 135 7.28 -2.67 3.46
N CYS A 136 7.34 -1.76 2.49
CA CYS A 136 6.36 -1.65 1.41
C CYS A 136 7.03 -2.00 0.08
N GLN A 137 6.68 -3.15 -0.50
CA GLN A 137 7.23 -3.61 -1.79
C GLN A 137 7.03 -2.59 -2.92
N ALA A 138 5.86 -1.97 -2.98
CA ALA A 138 5.55 -0.94 -3.97
C ALA A 138 6.22 0.41 -3.70
N GLY A 139 6.80 0.62 -2.50
CA GLY A 139 7.49 1.87 -2.15
C GLY A 139 6.60 3.11 -2.12
N VAL A 140 5.29 2.96 -1.87
CA VAL A 140 4.31 4.07 -1.87
C VAL A 140 3.93 4.54 -0.47
N CYS A 141 4.05 3.68 0.55
CA CYS A 141 3.67 3.98 1.92
C CYS A 141 4.75 4.81 2.62
N LYS A 142 4.45 6.08 2.88
CA LYS A 142 5.36 7.01 3.56
C LYS A 142 5.69 6.50 4.97
N GLY A 143 6.97 6.44 5.29
CA GLY A 143 7.47 5.91 6.57
C GLY A 143 7.90 4.43 6.53
N LEU A 144 7.61 3.70 5.45
CA LEU A 144 8.02 2.29 5.27
C LEU A 144 9.15 2.09 4.26
N PHE A 145 9.75 3.19 3.80
CA PHE A 145 10.91 3.15 2.94
C PHE A 145 11.74 4.42 3.13
N GLN A 146 12.96 4.43 2.62
CA GLN A 146 13.82 5.59 2.41
C GLN A 146 14.38 5.57 1.00
N TYR A 147 14.66 6.74 0.43
CA TYR A 147 15.33 6.80 -0.86
C TYR A 147 16.84 6.61 -0.70
N VAL A 148 17.44 5.80 -1.56
CA VAL A 148 18.90 5.63 -1.64
C VAL A 148 19.36 5.89 -3.06
N ILE A 149 20.52 6.56 -3.16
CA ILE A 149 21.18 6.82 -4.44
C ILE A 149 22.25 5.75 -4.67
N LEU A 150 22.04 4.94 -5.69
CA LEU A 150 22.92 3.87 -6.15
C LEU A 150 24.17 4.44 -6.81
N ALA A 151 25.34 4.13 -6.26
CA ALA A 151 26.60 4.75 -6.65
C ALA A 151 27.05 4.34 -8.06
N GLU A 152 26.75 3.11 -8.43
CA GLU A 152 27.07 2.48 -9.70
C GLU A 152 26.22 3.00 -10.88
N LEU A 153 25.03 3.55 -10.60
CA LEU A 153 24.14 4.10 -11.62
C LEU A 153 24.22 5.64 -11.70
N CYS A 154 24.57 6.29 -10.59
CA CYS A 154 24.62 7.74 -10.52
C CYS A 154 25.79 8.32 -11.33
N ASN A 155 25.49 9.17 -12.31
CA ASN A 155 26.49 9.85 -13.14
C ASN A 155 26.77 11.30 -12.70
N GLY A 156 26.20 11.75 -11.58
CA GLY A 156 26.44 13.08 -11.04
C GLY A 156 25.82 14.24 -11.85
N CYS A 157 24.72 14.02 -12.59
CA CYS A 157 24.11 15.05 -13.45
C CYS A 157 23.49 16.24 -12.69
N GLY A 158 23.16 16.09 -11.40
CA GLY A 158 22.61 17.15 -10.54
C GLY A 158 21.13 17.50 -10.76
N LEU A 159 20.41 16.80 -11.65
CA LEU A 159 18.97 17.04 -11.87
C LEU A 159 18.14 16.76 -10.61
N CYS A 160 18.46 15.67 -9.90
CA CYS A 160 17.80 15.30 -8.65
C CYS A 160 17.97 16.35 -7.55
N ALA A 161 19.18 16.93 -7.42
CA ALA A 161 19.45 18.01 -6.47
C ALA A 161 18.64 19.27 -6.80
N LYS A 162 18.52 19.63 -8.08
CA LYS A 162 17.69 20.77 -8.52
C LYS A 162 16.19 20.56 -8.31
N ALA A 163 15.71 19.33 -8.43
CA ALA A 163 14.31 18.98 -8.20
C ALA A 163 13.95 18.90 -6.70
N CYS A 164 14.95 18.81 -5.82
CA CYS A 164 14.73 18.64 -4.39
C CYS A 164 14.38 19.98 -3.71
N SER A 165 13.12 20.16 -3.33
CA SER A 165 12.64 21.37 -2.65
C SER A 165 13.21 21.57 -1.24
N THR A 166 13.67 20.50 -0.59
CA THR A 166 14.24 20.53 0.77
C THR A 166 15.75 20.47 0.80
N ASN A 167 16.42 20.46 -0.36
CA ASN A 167 17.87 20.30 -0.48
C ASN A 167 18.41 19.04 0.23
N ALA A 168 17.60 17.98 0.31
CA ALA A 168 18.00 16.69 0.88
C ALA A 168 19.09 15.97 0.06
N ILE A 169 19.23 16.30 -1.23
CA ILE A 169 20.25 15.70 -2.09
C ILE A 169 21.48 16.61 -2.15
N GLN A 170 22.62 16.04 -1.79
CA GLN A 170 23.92 16.70 -1.75
C GLN A 170 24.86 16.08 -2.79
N GLY A 171 25.80 16.86 -3.31
CA GLY A 171 26.78 16.41 -4.31
C GLY A 171 27.10 17.50 -5.31
N LYS A 172 28.34 17.53 -5.82
CA LYS A 172 28.74 18.45 -6.89
C LYS A 172 28.46 17.83 -8.26
N LEU A 173 28.47 18.67 -9.28
CA LEU A 173 28.34 18.21 -10.66
C LEU A 173 29.47 17.24 -11.02
N LYS A 174 29.11 16.10 -11.62
CA LYS A 174 29.99 14.96 -11.95
C LYS A 174 30.53 14.18 -10.74
N GLU A 175 30.05 14.45 -9.54
CA GLU A 175 30.34 13.66 -8.34
C GLU A 175 29.11 12.83 -7.93
N LEU A 176 29.35 11.77 -7.14
CA LEU A 176 28.29 10.96 -6.57
C LEU A 176 27.40 11.82 -5.67
N HIS A 177 26.09 11.72 -5.87
CA HIS A 177 25.13 12.39 -5.01
C HIS A 177 24.74 11.49 -3.85
N THR A 178 24.51 12.10 -2.68
CA THR A 178 24.03 11.45 -1.47
C THR A 178 22.71 12.06 -1.04
N LEU A 179 21.89 11.30 -0.31
CA LEU A 179 20.60 11.75 0.19
C LEU A 179 20.61 11.78 1.72
N ASP A 180 20.27 12.92 2.29
CA ASP A 180 20.04 13.08 3.73
C ASP A 180 18.59 12.71 4.04
N VAL A 181 18.43 11.58 4.72
CA VAL A 181 17.12 11.00 5.06
C VAL A 181 16.33 11.94 5.98
N ASN A 182 17.01 12.72 6.83
CA ASN A 182 16.33 13.62 7.78
C ASN A 182 15.68 14.83 7.11
N LEU A 183 16.21 15.25 5.95
CA LEU A 183 15.67 16.35 5.15
C LEU A 183 14.70 15.88 4.07
N CYS A 184 14.66 14.58 3.79
CA CYS A 184 13.84 14.01 2.74
C CYS A 184 12.37 13.94 3.16
N THR A 185 11.50 14.58 2.39
CA THR A 185 10.03 14.52 2.60
C THR A 185 9.36 13.41 1.78
N GLN A 186 10.15 12.55 1.14
CA GLN A 186 9.70 11.43 0.32
C GLN A 186 8.72 11.84 -0.80
N CYS A 187 8.92 13.02 -1.39
CA CYS A 187 8.01 13.61 -2.39
C CYS A 187 8.11 13.02 -3.81
N HIS A 188 9.01 12.06 -4.04
CA HIS A 188 9.25 11.38 -5.32
C HIS A 188 9.82 12.24 -6.47
N ALA A 189 9.87 13.56 -6.36
CA ALA A 189 10.35 14.46 -7.42
C ALA A 189 11.77 14.14 -7.94
N CYS A 190 12.67 13.68 -7.07
CA CYS A 190 14.03 13.31 -7.47
C CYS A 190 14.08 12.01 -8.31
N VAL A 191 13.15 11.08 -8.07
CA VAL A 191 13.07 9.81 -8.78
C VAL A 191 12.59 10.04 -10.20
N GLU A 192 11.54 10.86 -10.38
CA GLU A 192 10.96 11.18 -11.69
C GLU A 192 11.97 11.82 -12.65
N VAL A 193 12.88 12.66 -12.14
CA VAL A 193 13.89 13.34 -12.98
C VAL A 193 15.16 12.50 -13.21
N CYS A 194 15.31 11.36 -12.54
CA CYS A 194 16.53 10.56 -12.61
C CYS A 194 16.51 9.63 -13.83
N THR A 195 17.07 10.10 -14.94
CA THR A 195 17.15 9.33 -16.21
C THR A 195 18.01 8.06 -16.13
N LYS A 196 18.80 7.91 -15.07
CA LYS A 196 19.60 6.71 -14.79
C LYS A 196 18.91 5.73 -13.84
N HIS A 197 17.73 6.08 -13.33
CA HIS A 197 17.00 5.30 -12.32
C HIS A 197 17.90 4.93 -11.13
N ALA A 198 18.82 5.84 -10.77
CA ALA A 198 19.80 5.63 -9.71
C ALA A 198 19.21 5.89 -8.30
N ILE A 199 17.95 6.31 -8.19
CA ILE A 199 17.30 6.59 -6.91
C ILE A 199 16.21 5.55 -6.70
N VAL A 200 16.37 4.72 -5.68
CA VAL A 200 15.47 3.59 -5.37
C VAL A 200 14.93 3.70 -3.95
N SER A 201 13.76 3.10 -3.72
CA SER A 201 13.15 3.00 -2.38
C SER A 201 13.64 1.74 -1.68
N LEU A 202 14.14 1.85 -0.45
CA LEU A 202 14.55 0.73 0.40
C LEU A 202 13.76 0.71 1.73
N PRO A 203 13.35 -0.46 2.25
CA PRO A 203 12.67 -0.60 3.55
C PRO A 203 13.42 -0.02 4.76
N LEU A 204 12.69 0.28 5.83
CA LEU A 204 13.24 0.56 7.17
C LEU A 204 13.00 -0.66 8.09
N PRO A 205 13.85 -0.93 9.10
CA PRO A 205 15.11 -0.29 9.40
C PRO A 205 16.26 -0.96 8.64
N ALA A 206 16.93 -0.22 7.76
CA ALA A 206 18.14 -0.65 7.08
C ALA A 206 19.36 -0.62 8.03
N GLU A 207 19.29 -1.25 9.22
CA GLU A 207 20.48 -1.43 10.06
C GLU A 207 21.44 -2.41 9.37
N GLN A 208 22.48 -1.81 8.78
CA GLN A 208 23.84 -2.35 8.69
C GLN A 208 23.97 -3.80 8.22
N ASN A 209 23.52 -4.10 7.02
CA ASN A 209 24.25 -5.06 6.21
C ASN A 209 24.43 -4.50 4.82
N HIS A 210 25.63 -4.68 4.29
CA HIS A 210 25.95 -4.48 2.89
C HIS A 210 24.92 -5.21 2.02
N LEU A 211 23.82 -4.56 1.68
CA LEU A 211 22.94 -4.99 0.60
C LEU A 211 23.77 -4.84 -0.67
N THR A 212 24.47 -5.93 -1.02
CA THR A 212 25.02 -6.07 -2.35
C THR A 212 23.87 -6.03 -3.32
N LEU A 213 23.99 -5.15 -4.32
CA LEU A 213 23.27 -5.00 -5.58
C LEU A 213 22.37 -6.15 -6.10
N SER A 214 22.62 -7.40 -5.71
CA SER A 214 21.82 -8.58 -6.10
C SER A 214 20.48 -8.71 -5.38
N GLU A 215 20.32 -8.17 -4.17
CA GLU A 215 19.11 -8.41 -3.35
C GLU A 215 18.04 -7.31 -3.48
N ALA A 216 18.42 -6.10 -3.93
CA ALA A 216 17.49 -4.99 -4.13
C ALA A 216 16.87 -4.94 -5.55
N LEU A 217 17.24 -5.87 -6.43
CA LEU A 217 16.83 -5.91 -7.85
C LEU A 217 16.09 -7.21 -8.23
N GLN A 218 15.61 -7.99 -7.26
CA GLN A 218 14.68 -9.11 -7.47
C GLN A 218 13.28 -8.70 -7.02
#